data_AF-A0A8T4N2J3-F1
#
_entry.id   AF-A0A8T4N2J3-F1
#
_cell.length_a   1.000
_cell.length_b   1.000
_cell.length_c   1.000
_cell.angle_alpha   90.00
_cell.angle_beta   90.00
_cell.angle_gamma   90.00
#
_symmetry.space_group_name_H-M   'P 1'
#
loop_
_entity.id
_entity.type
_entity.pdbx_description
1 polymer ?
#
loop_
_entity_poly.entity_id
_entity_poly.type
_entity_poly.pdbx_seq_one_letter_code
_entity_poly.pdbx_strand_id
1 'polypeptide(L)'
;MNPIKIKVLQKYRITFQFSRGFIKNCEFSAVIKMAVENLTRENFEKEVLDSKKPVIIDFYADWCGPCKRLKPVFDKLSNEYEGKICFKRLNTENEEMIAMEYGIRGIPCLIVLNNKKEVGRIAGYMGEVQLKSKIDSLISKI
;
A
#
# COMPACT_ATOMS: atom_id res chain seq x y z
N MET A 1 28.79 6.99 -48.63
CA MET A 1 27.66 7.69 -47.95
C MET A 1 27.33 6.91 -46.69
N ASN A 2 27.40 7.59 -45.55
CA ASN A 2 27.50 7.02 -44.21
C ASN A 2 26.11 6.63 -43.65
N PRO A 3 25.93 5.42 -43.11
CA PRO A 3 24.83 5.10 -42.20
C PRO A 3 25.18 5.50 -40.76
N ILE A 4 24.28 6.24 -40.11
CA ILE A 4 24.40 6.73 -38.74
C ILE A 4 24.11 5.56 -37.77
N LYS A 5 25.15 5.13 -37.04
CA LYS A 5 25.01 4.22 -35.89
C LYS A 5 24.72 5.01 -34.62
N ILE A 6 23.60 4.66 -33.99
CA ILE A 6 23.11 5.16 -32.70
C ILE A 6 24.09 4.75 -31.58
N LYS A 7 24.60 5.73 -30.83
CA LYS A 7 25.44 5.50 -29.64
C LYS A 7 24.54 5.25 -28.43
N VAL A 8 24.57 4.01 -27.91
CA VAL A 8 24.10 3.66 -26.57
C VAL A 8 25.12 4.21 -25.56
N LEU A 9 24.73 5.16 -24.73
CA LEU A 9 25.54 5.66 -23.61
C LEU A 9 25.05 5.02 -22.31
N GLN A 10 25.69 3.90 -21.94
CA GLN A 10 25.70 3.39 -20.57
C GLN A 10 26.48 4.37 -19.68
N LYS A 11 25.77 5.14 -18.85
CA LYS A 11 26.39 6.04 -17.89
C LYS A 11 25.80 5.83 -16.49
N TYR A 12 26.07 4.67 -15.90
CA TYR A 12 25.99 4.51 -14.44
C TYR A 12 27.16 3.63 -13.98
N ARG A 13 28.25 4.31 -13.59
CA ARG A 13 29.45 3.74 -13.00
C ARG A 13 29.55 4.36 -11.60
N ILE A 14 29.22 3.59 -10.57
CA ILE A 14 29.47 3.96 -9.18
C ILE A 14 30.68 3.13 -8.72
N THR A 15 31.85 3.76 -8.69
CA THR A 15 33.03 3.22 -8.02
C THR A 15 33.06 3.80 -6.60
N PHE A 16 32.73 2.98 -5.60
CA PHE A 16 33.09 3.26 -4.21
C PHE A 16 34.26 2.36 -3.83
N GLN A 17 35.42 2.97 -3.65
CA GLN A 17 36.61 2.32 -3.12
C GLN A 17 36.53 2.43 -1.60
N PHE A 18 36.21 1.32 -0.92
CA PHE A 18 36.30 1.23 0.54
C PHE A 18 37.34 0.17 0.91
N SER A 19 38.47 0.67 1.36
CA SER A 19 39.60 -0.10 1.86
C SER A 19 39.19 -0.87 3.13
N ARG A 20 39.44 -2.19 3.12
CA ARG A 20 39.61 -3.08 4.27
C ARG A 20 38.59 -2.99 5.44
N GLY A 21 37.81 -4.06 5.58
CA GLY A 21 37.45 -4.57 6.91
C GLY A 21 35.95 -4.85 7.11
N PHE A 22 35.62 -6.14 7.23
CA PHE A 22 34.42 -6.68 7.88
C PHE A 22 33.06 -6.13 7.42
N ILE A 23 32.47 -6.76 6.39
CA ILE A 23 31.02 -6.70 6.16
C ILE A 23 30.46 -8.09 6.53
N LYS A 24 29.96 -8.21 7.76
CA LYS A 24 28.99 -9.24 8.11
C LYS A 24 27.64 -8.81 7.53
N ASN A 25 27.03 -9.72 6.76
CA ASN A 25 25.64 -9.80 6.35
C ASN A 25 24.74 -8.65 6.81
N CYS A 26 24.46 -7.73 5.90
CA CYS A 26 23.22 -6.98 5.90
C CYS A 26 22.72 -7.09 4.46
N GLU A 27 21.74 -7.98 4.25
CA GLU A 27 21.00 -7.99 2.99
C GLU A 27 20.46 -6.59 2.78
N PHE A 28 20.99 -5.93 1.75
CA PHE A 28 20.59 -4.61 1.30
C PHE A 28 19.21 -4.74 0.67
N SER A 29 18.19 -4.89 1.52
CA SER A 29 16.78 -4.96 1.13
C SER A 29 16.29 -3.55 0.83
N ALA A 30 16.78 -3.01 -0.29
CA ALA A 30 16.19 -1.86 -0.93
C ALA A 30 14.90 -2.31 -1.63
N VAL A 31 13.81 -2.47 -0.87
CA VAL A 31 12.48 -2.67 -1.47
C VAL A 31 11.87 -1.29 -1.69
N ILE A 32 12.02 -0.78 -2.91
CA ILE A 32 11.07 0.19 -3.47
C ILE A 32 9.72 -0.55 -3.57
N LYS A 33 8.94 -0.63 -2.47
CA LYS A 33 7.57 -1.16 -2.52
C LYS A 33 6.61 0.01 -2.75
N MET A 34 6.69 0.62 -3.94
CA MET A 34 5.84 1.74 -4.37
C MET A 34 4.42 1.31 -4.80
N ALA A 35 4.02 0.08 -4.51
CA ALA A 35 2.71 -0.43 -4.89
C ALA A 35 1.95 -0.87 -3.63
N VAL A 36 0.83 -0.19 -3.38
CA VAL A 36 -0.19 -0.70 -2.47
C VAL A 36 -0.68 -2.03 -3.03
N GLU A 37 -0.49 -3.08 -2.25
CA GLU A 37 -0.76 -4.46 -2.68
C GLU A 37 -2.26 -4.75 -2.65
N ASN A 38 -2.74 -5.45 -3.68
CA ASN A 38 -4.11 -5.93 -3.74
C ASN A 38 -4.25 -7.22 -2.94
N LEU A 39 -5.31 -7.29 -2.15
CA LEU A 39 -5.69 -8.48 -1.41
C LEU A 39 -6.49 -9.41 -2.32
N THR A 40 -6.18 -10.69 -2.18
CA THR A 40 -6.94 -11.80 -2.72
C THR A 40 -7.27 -12.76 -1.58
N ARG A 41 -8.16 -13.71 -1.81
CA ARG A 41 -8.47 -14.75 -0.82
C ARG A 41 -7.22 -15.47 -0.31
N GLU A 42 -6.25 -15.76 -1.17
CA GLU A 42 -5.07 -16.53 -0.83
C GLU A 42 -4.08 -15.76 0.05
N ASN A 43 -4.01 -14.43 -0.09
CA ASN A 43 -3.07 -13.61 0.65
C ASN A 43 -3.70 -12.90 1.86
N PHE A 44 -5.03 -12.88 1.97
CA PHE A 44 -5.74 -12.12 3.00
C PHE A 44 -5.31 -12.49 4.42
N GLU A 45 -5.26 -13.79 4.71
CA GLU A 45 -4.86 -14.27 6.04
C GLU A 45 -3.46 -13.80 6.43
N LYS A 46 -2.48 -14.00 5.54
CA LYS A 46 -1.09 -13.62 5.78
C LYS A 46 -0.90 -12.11 5.87
N GLU A 47 -1.50 -11.35 4.96
CA GLU A 47 -1.24 -9.91 4.82
C GLU A 47 -2.10 -9.05 5.74
N VAL A 48 -3.23 -9.58 6.23
CA VAL A 48 -4.17 -8.86 7.11
C VAL A 48 -4.21 -9.46 8.49
N LEU A 49 -4.56 -10.74 8.61
CA LEU A 49 -4.82 -11.37 9.90
C LEU A 49 -3.53 -11.58 10.70
N ASP A 50 -2.46 -12.02 10.03
CA ASP A 50 -1.17 -12.28 10.67
C ASP A 50 -0.23 -11.06 10.67
N SER A 51 -0.71 -9.90 10.20
CA SER A 51 0.04 -8.66 10.24
C SER A 51 0.30 -8.22 11.68
N LYS A 52 1.57 -7.99 12.01
CA LYS A 52 1.99 -7.39 13.29
C LYS A 52 1.72 -5.89 13.38
N LYS A 53 1.44 -5.25 12.24
CA LYS A 53 1.15 -3.82 12.15
C LYS A 53 -0.34 -3.62 11.86
N PRO A 54 -0.94 -2.49 12.26
CA PRO A 54 -2.26 -2.12 11.79
C PRO A 54 -2.32 -2.17 10.26
N VAL A 55 -3.46 -2.59 9.73
CA VAL A 55 -3.71 -2.71 8.28
C VAL A 55 -4.90 -1.85 7.93
N ILE A 56 -4.76 -0.98 6.93
CA ILE A 56 -5.88 -0.26 6.34
C ILE A 56 -6.21 -0.85 4.97
N ILE A 57 -7.47 -1.21 4.78
CA ILE A 57 -7.96 -1.86 3.56
C ILE A 57 -8.92 -0.92 2.84
N ASP A 58 -8.62 -0.57 1.59
CA ASP A 58 -9.52 0.12 0.66
C ASP A 58 -10.38 -0.87 -0.11
N PHE A 59 -11.67 -0.93 0.22
CA PHE A 59 -12.67 -1.71 -0.52
C PHE A 59 -13.18 -0.88 -1.70
N TYR A 60 -12.88 -1.34 -2.91
CA TYR A 60 -13.15 -0.61 -4.16
C TYR A 60 -13.71 -1.52 -5.26
N ALA A 61 -14.10 -0.92 -6.39
CA ALA A 61 -14.36 -1.61 -7.65
C ALA A 61 -13.83 -0.77 -8.83
N ASP A 62 -13.55 -1.41 -9.96
CA ASP A 62 -12.90 -0.76 -11.11
C ASP A 62 -13.81 0.20 -11.89
N TRP A 63 -15.12 0.06 -11.75
CA TRP A 63 -16.11 0.99 -12.33
C TRP A 63 -16.42 2.18 -11.40
N CYS A 64 -15.97 2.14 -10.14
CA CYS A 64 -16.29 3.16 -9.14
C CYS A 64 -15.48 4.45 -9.37
N GLY A 65 -16.14 5.49 -9.89
CA GLY A 65 -15.53 6.82 -10.11
C GLY A 65 -14.89 7.44 -8.86
N PRO A 66 -15.60 7.52 -7.71
CA PRO A 66 -15.01 8.04 -6.46
C PRO A 66 -13.80 7.23 -5.98
N CYS A 67 -13.79 5.92 -6.17
CA CYS A 67 -12.68 5.04 -5.82
C CYS A 67 -11.42 5.35 -6.63
N LYS A 68 -11.57 5.64 -7.94
CA LYS A 68 -10.45 6.07 -8.80
C LYS A 68 -9.82 7.38 -8.33
N ARG A 69 -10.61 8.30 -7.77
CA ARG A 69 -10.10 9.55 -7.18
C ARG A 69 -9.44 9.33 -5.81
N LEU A 70 -9.89 8.33 -5.05
CA LEU A 70 -9.30 7.96 -3.77
C LEU A 70 -7.92 7.32 -3.95
N LYS A 71 -7.75 6.48 -4.98
CA LYS A 71 -6.51 5.74 -5.25
C LYS A 71 -5.23 6.59 -5.16
N PRO A 72 -5.05 7.70 -5.88
CA PRO A 72 -3.81 8.47 -5.80
C PRO A 72 -3.58 9.10 -4.42
N VAL A 73 -4.65 9.44 -3.70
CA VAL A 73 -4.56 9.94 -2.33
C VAL A 73 -4.13 8.82 -1.39
N PHE A 74 -4.70 7.63 -1.54
CA PHE A 74 -4.38 6.44 -0.75
C PHE A 74 -2.93 6.00 -0.96
N ASP A 75 -2.48 5.96 -2.23
CA ASP A 75 -1.10 5.63 -2.61
C ASP A 75 -0.09 6.68 -2.10
N LYS A 76 -0.49 7.96 -2.00
CA LYS A 76 0.36 8.99 -1.39
C LYS A 76 0.48 8.79 0.12
N LEU A 77 -0.64 8.60 0.81
CA LEU A 77 -0.66 8.39 2.25
C LEU A 77 0.08 7.09 2.63
N SER A 78 0.01 6.03 1.82
CA SER A 78 0.75 4.79 2.12
C SER A 78 2.25 5.03 2.27
N ASN A 79 2.82 5.99 1.53
CA ASN A 79 4.22 6.37 1.65
C ASN A 79 4.48 7.17 2.94
N GLU A 80 3.58 8.10 3.30
CA GLU A 80 3.72 8.90 4.53
C GLU A 80 3.63 8.05 5.81
N TYR A 81 2.85 6.97 5.76
CA TYR A 81 2.66 6.03 6.88
C TYR A 81 3.54 4.78 6.75
N GLU A 82 4.55 4.81 5.89
CA GLU A 82 5.48 3.69 5.72
C GLU A 82 6.07 3.28 7.08
N GLY A 83 6.07 1.97 7.32
CA GLY A 83 6.54 1.40 8.58
C GLY A 83 5.55 1.47 9.73
N LYS A 84 4.51 2.33 9.69
CA LYS A 84 3.50 2.48 10.75
C LYS A 84 2.24 1.65 10.51
N ILE A 85 1.69 1.71 9.29
CA ILE A 85 0.48 0.98 8.89
C ILE A 85 0.74 0.31 7.54
N CYS A 86 0.18 -0.87 7.34
CA CYS A 86 0.14 -1.53 6.04
C CYS A 86 -1.08 -1.07 5.25
N PHE A 87 -0.86 -0.46 4.08
CA PHE A 87 -1.93 -0.09 3.17
C PHE A 87 -2.19 -1.22 2.19
N LYS A 88 -3.45 -1.60 2.03
CA LYS A 88 -3.93 -2.68 1.18
C LYS A 88 -5.22 -2.28 0.47
N ARG A 89 -5.53 -2.90 -0.65
CA ARG A 89 -6.79 -2.66 -1.38
C ARG A 89 -7.45 -3.98 -1.73
N LEU A 90 -8.77 -4.03 -1.73
CA LEU A 90 -9.54 -5.23 -2.05
C LEU A 90 -10.64 -4.84 -3.04
N ASN A 91 -10.66 -5.50 -4.20
CA ASN A 91 -11.74 -5.32 -5.17
C ASN A 91 -12.95 -6.15 -4.70
N THR A 92 -14.07 -5.48 -4.41
CA THR A 92 -15.27 -6.12 -3.85
C THR A 92 -16.00 -7.03 -4.84
N GLU A 93 -15.77 -6.89 -6.15
CA GLU A 93 -16.34 -7.78 -7.18
C GLU A 93 -15.51 -9.05 -7.35
N ASN A 94 -14.19 -8.95 -7.15
CA ASN A 94 -13.32 -10.13 -7.22
C ASN A 94 -13.38 -10.94 -5.92
N GLU A 95 -13.56 -10.26 -4.78
CA GLU A 95 -13.50 -10.84 -3.44
C GLU A 95 -14.79 -10.60 -2.65
N GLU A 96 -15.93 -10.97 -3.25
CA GLU A 96 -17.27 -10.75 -2.71
C GLU A 96 -17.47 -11.31 -1.30
N MET A 97 -17.01 -12.53 -1.05
CA MET A 97 -17.15 -13.19 0.25
C MET A 97 -16.46 -12.41 1.38
N ILE A 98 -15.27 -11.88 1.11
CA ILE A 98 -14.53 -11.07 2.08
C ILE A 98 -15.27 -9.73 2.29
N ALA A 99 -15.73 -9.09 1.20
CA ALA A 99 -16.51 -7.87 1.31
C ALA A 99 -17.80 -8.06 2.13
N MET A 100 -18.47 -9.20 1.98
CA MET A 100 -19.66 -9.57 2.77
C MET A 100 -19.32 -9.80 4.24
N GLU A 101 -18.23 -10.51 4.54
CA GLU A 101 -17.77 -10.78 5.92
C GLU A 101 -17.50 -9.48 6.70
N TYR A 102 -16.90 -8.48 6.06
CA TYR A 102 -16.66 -7.17 6.65
C TYR A 102 -17.88 -6.23 6.59
N GLY A 103 -19.00 -6.70 6.04
CA GLY A 103 -20.25 -5.96 5.96
C GLY A 103 -20.15 -4.70 5.11
N ILE A 104 -19.45 -4.77 3.98
CA ILE A 104 -19.31 -3.65 3.04
C ILE A 104 -20.63 -3.43 2.30
N ARG A 105 -21.29 -2.31 2.61
CA ARG A 105 -22.59 -1.93 2.01
C ARG A 105 -22.49 -0.88 0.90
N GLY A 106 -21.29 -0.37 0.67
CA GLY A 106 -21.03 0.68 -0.31
C GLY A 106 -19.54 0.98 -0.42
N ILE A 107 -19.13 1.46 -1.60
CA ILE A 107 -17.73 1.76 -1.94
C ILE A 107 -17.57 3.23 -2.37
N PRO A 108 -16.40 3.85 -2.15
CA PRO A 108 -15.25 3.30 -1.43
C PRO A 108 -15.51 3.21 0.08
N CYS A 109 -14.95 2.20 0.73
CA CYS A 109 -14.99 2.03 2.18
C CYS A 109 -13.59 1.63 2.66
N LEU A 110 -13.05 2.32 3.67
CA LEU A 110 -11.78 1.96 4.28
C LEU A 110 -12.04 1.33 5.64
N ILE A 111 -11.39 0.22 5.95
CA ILE A 111 -11.42 -0.40 7.27
C ILE A 111 -10.00 -0.45 7.83
N VAL A 112 -9.83 -0.02 9.08
CA VAL A 112 -8.58 -0.16 9.83
C VAL A 112 -8.70 -1.33 10.78
N LEU A 113 -7.82 -2.30 10.61
CA LEU A 113 -7.70 -3.50 11.42
C LEU A 113 -6.41 -3.44 12.24
N ASN A 114 -6.49 -3.91 13.48
CA ASN A 114 -5.32 -4.14 14.33
C ASN A 114 -5.53 -5.41 15.15
N ASN A 115 -4.56 -6.32 15.12
CA ASN A 115 -4.65 -7.62 15.81
C ASN A 115 -5.98 -8.35 15.53
N LYS A 116 -6.35 -8.46 14.25
CA LYS A 116 -7.61 -9.10 13.77
C LYS A 116 -8.91 -8.41 14.22
N LYS A 117 -8.84 -7.23 14.85
CA LYS A 117 -10.01 -6.46 15.29
C LYS A 117 -10.18 -5.19 14.47
N GLU A 118 -11.43 -4.85 14.17
CA GLU A 118 -11.78 -3.57 13.57
C GLU A 118 -11.64 -2.44 14.59
N VAL A 119 -10.77 -1.47 14.27
CA VAL A 119 -10.55 -0.24 15.05
C VAL A 119 -11.53 0.83 14.61
N GLY A 120 -11.84 0.85 13.31
CA GLY A 120 -12.88 1.72 12.76
C GLY A 120 -12.88 1.70 11.24
N ARG A 121 -13.89 2.38 10.69
CA ARG A 121 -14.12 2.46 9.25
C ARG A 121 -14.39 3.88 8.78
N ILE A 122 -14.05 4.15 7.52
CA ILE A 122 -14.26 5.42 6.83
C ILE A 122 -15.06 5.13 5.57
N ALA A 123 -16.33 5.54 5.56
CA ALA A 123 -17.20 5.35 4.41
C ALA A 123 -17.15 6.55 3.47
N GLY A 124 -17.05 6.28 2.17
CA GLY A 124 -17.08 7.28 1.11
C GLY A 124 -15.73 7.92 0.80
N TYR A 125 -15.71 8.70 -0.28
CA TYR A 125 -14.53 9.46 -0.70
C TYR A 125 -14.28 10.65 0.23
N MET A 126 -13.01 10.88 0.58
CA MET A 126 -12.56 12.06 1.33
C MET A 126 -11.28 12.60 0.69
N GLY A 127 -11.08 13.91 0.78
CA GLY A 127 -9.82 14.54 0.37
C GLY A 127 -8.67 14.17 1.31
N GLU A 128 -7.44 14.34 0.84
CA GLU A 128 -6.21 13.93 1.54
C GLU A 128 -6.15 14.39 3.01
N VAL A 129 -6.40 15.67 3.26
CA VAL A 129 -6.32 16.26 4.62
C VAL A 129 -7.31 15.60 5.59
N GLN A 130 -8.55 15.40 5.14
CA GLN A 130 -9.60 14.79 5.96
C GLN A 130 -9.33 13.31 6.18
N LEU A 131 -8.88 12.60 5.13
CA LEU A 131 -8.54 11.19 5.23
C LEU A 131 -7.38 10.97 6.20
N LYS A 132 -6.32 11.77 6.09
CA LYS A 132 -5.17 11.76 7.00
C LYS A 132 -5.60 11.97 8.45
N SER A 133 -6.38 13.03 8.71
CA SER A 133 -6.88 13.32 10.06
C SER A 133 -7.70 12.17 10.66
N LYS A 134 -8.55 11.51 9.86
CA LYS A 134 -9.30 10.34 10.32
C LYS A 134 -8.40 9.14 10.58
N ILE A 135 -7.44 8.86 9.70
CA ILE A 135 -6.46 7.79 9.88
C ILE A 135 -5.68 8.02 11.19
N ASP A 136 -5.18 9.23 11.42
CA ASP A 136 -4.46 9.59 12.65
C ASP A 136 -5.32 9.36 13.91
N SER A 137 -6.60 9.76 13.86
CA SER A 137 -7.54 9.56 14.98
C SER A 137 -7.85 8.08 15.25
N LEU A 138 -7.79 7.22 14.23
CA LEU A 138 -7.97 5.77 14.41
C LEU A 138 -6.70 5.13 14.97
N ILE A 139 -5.52 5.52 14.47
CA ILE A 139 -4.24 4.98 14.95
C ILE A 139 -3.98 5.36 16.41
N SER A 140 -4.36 6.58 16.83
CA SER A 140 -4.12 7.02 18.21
C SER A 140 -4.88 6.20 19.27
N LYS A 141 -5.81 5.33 18.85
CA LYS A 141 -6.60 4.44 19.73
C LYS A 141 -6.00 3.03 19.82
N ILE A 142 -4.96 2.75 19.05
CA ILE A 142 -4.26 1.45 18.96
C ILE A 142 -3.02 1.50 19.84
#